data_AF-A0A967NFE9-F1
#
_entry.id   AF-A0A967NFE9-F1
#
_cell.length_a   1.000
_cell.length_b   1.000
_cell.length_c   1.000
_cell.angle_alpha   90.00
_cell.angle_beta   90.00
_cell.angle_gamma   90.00
#
_symmetry.space_group_name_H-M   'P 1'
#
loop_
_entity.id
_entity.type
_entity.pdbx_description
1 polymer ?
#
loop_
_entity_poly.entity_id
_entity_poly.type
_entity_poly.pdbx_seq_one_letter_code
_entity_poly.pdbx_strand_id
1 'polypeptide(L)' 'HRSEDPRLLRGGGRYVDDIKLPGMAYGVVLRSPHAHAKIRAIDAEAAKAAPGVLAVLTGEDWANSG' A
#
# COMPACT_ATOMS: atom_id res chain seq x y z
N HIS A 1 37.31 8.11 0.62
CA HIS A 1 36.32 7.51 1.54
C HIS A 1 35.11 8.41 1.56
N ARG A 2 33.89 7.88 1.46
CA ARG A 2 32.67 8.70 1.49
C ARG A 2 32.14 8.81 2.92
N SER A 3 31.62 9.96 3.28
CA SER A 3 31.08 10.20 4.62
C SER A 3 29.88 9.31 4.96
N GLU A 4 29.14 8.81 3.96
CA GLU A 4 27.97 7.96 4.19
C GLU A 4 28.31 6.48 4.44
N ASP A 5 29.50 6.01 4.01
CA ASP A 5 29.88 4.59 4.04
C ASP A 5 29.75 3.96 5.45
N PRO A 6 30.18 4.60 6.55
CA PRO A 6 30.13 3.98 7.88
C PRO A 6 28.72 3.60 8.35
N ARG A 7 27.70 4.41 8.03
CA ARG A 7 26.31 4.12 8.43
C ARG A 7 25.64 3.15 7.47
N LEU A 8 25.91 3.27 6.17
CA LEU A 8 25.28 2.42 5.15
C LEU A 8 25.79 0.98 5.21
N LEU A 9 27.08 0.77 5.45
CA LEU A 9 27.71 -0.55 5.47
C LEU A 9 27.45 -1.35 6.75
N ARG A 10 26.85 -0.73 7.78
CA ARG A 10 26.65 -1.33 9.11
C ARG A 10 25.16 -1.46 9.49
N GLY A 11 24.26 -1.31 8.52
CA GLY A 11 22.81 -1.36 8.78
C GLY A 11 22.25 -0.13 9.50
N GLY A 12 23.02 0.96 9.61
CA GLY A 12 22.56 2.26 10.09
C GLY A 12 21.97 3.15 8.99
N GLY A 13 21.72 2.59 7.81
CA GLY A 13 20.87 3.22 6.80
C GLY A 13 19.44 3.34 7.33
N ARG A 14 18.72 4.37 6.89
CA ARG A 14 17.30 4.54 7.17
C ARG A 14 16.61 4.95 5.89
N TYR A 15 15.82 4.05 5.37
CA TYR A 15 15.00 4.18 4.18
C TYR A 15 13.53 4.26 4.56
N VAL A 16 12.66 4.49 3.58
CA VAL A 16 11.22 4.68 3.82
C VAL A 16 10.60 3.46 4.51
N ASP A 17 10.98 2.24 4.10
CA ASP A 17 10.44 0.98 4.66
C ASP A 17 10.97 0.66 6.08
N ASP A 18 12.06 1.32 6.51
CA ASP A 18 12.59 1.17 7.87
C ASP A 18 11.80 1.98 8.91
N ILE A 19 10.91 2.88 8.45
CA ILE A 19 10.13 3.75 9.32
C ILE A 19 8.98 2.96 9.93
N LYS A 20 8.88 2.97 11.26
CA LYS A 20 7.72 2.45 12.00
C LYS A 20 7.11 3.57 12.85
N LEU A 21 5.83 3.81 12.65
CA LEU A 21 5.05 4.80 13.41
C LEU A 21 3.93 4.11 14.21
N PRO A 22 3.57 4.62 15.40
CA PRO A 22 2.39 4.13 16.11
C PRO A 22 1.14 4.23 15.22
N GLY A 23 0.37 3.15 15.11
CA GLY A 23 -0.85 3.11 14.30
C GLY A 23 -0.64 3.04 12.78
N MET A 24 0.58 2.79 12.30
CA MET A 24 0.86 2.64 10.87
C MET A 24 0.06 1.48 10.26
N ALA A 25 -0.71 1.79 9.20
CA ALA A 25 -1.41 0.81 8.38
C ALA A 25 -0.55 0.35 7.20
N TYR A 26 -0.87 -0.83 6.66
CA TYR A 26 -0.25 -1.35 5.44
C TYR A 26 -1.25 -1.30 4.29
N GLY A 27 -0.80 -0.87 3.10
CA GLY A 27 -1.59 -0.83 1.89
C GLY A 27 -1.18 -1.92 0.91
N VAL A 28 -2.16 -2.50 0.23
CA VAL A 28 -1.94 -3.45 -0.89
C VAL A 28 -2.81 -3.02 -2.07
N VAL A 29 -2.27 -3.10 -3.28
CA VAL A 29 -2.98 -2.75 -4.52
C VAL A 29 -3.25 -4.01 -5.32
N LEU A 30 -4.54 -4.35 -5.50
CA LEU A 30 -4.97 -5.35 -6.46
C LEU A 30 -4.84 -4.77 -7.88
N ARG A 31 -4.12 -5.47 -8.76
CA ARG A 31 -3.83 -5.01 -10.12
C ARG A 31 -4.62 -5.81 -11.15
N SER A 32 -4.89 -5.19 -12.29
CA SER A 32 -5.52 -5.85 -13.43
C SER A 32 -4.67 -7.03 -13.91
N PRO A 33 -5.25 -8.24 -14.10
CA PRO A 33 -4.58 -9.35 -14.78
C PRO A 33 -4.63 -9.19 -16.31
N HIS A 34 -5.32 -8.19 -16.83
CA HIS A 34 -5.49 -7.93 -18.26
C HIS A 34 -4.74 -6.66 -18.68
N ALA A 35 -4.08 -6.70 -19.83
CA ALA A 35 -3.42 -5.53 -20.43
C ALA A 35 -4.42 -4.42 -20.80
N HIS A 36 -5.63 -4.80 -21.24
CA HIS A 36 -6.72 -3.87 -21.53
C HIS A 36 -8.08 -4.55 -21.31
N ALA A 37 -8.91 -3.97 -20.45
CA ALA A 37 -10.25 -4.49 -20.15
C ALA A 37 -11.15 -3.38 -19.58
N LYS A 38 -12.47 -3.55 -19.75
CA LYS A 38 -13.47 -2.77 -19.02
C LYS A 38 -13.80 -3.47 -17.70
N ILE A 39 -13.72 -2.73 -16.59
CA ILE A 39 -14.20 -3.20 -15.28
C ILE A 39 -15.72 -3.26 -15.36
N ARG A 40 -16.29 -4.46 -15.20
CA ARG A 40 -17.76 -4.65 -15.20
C ARG A 40 -18.35 -4.45 -13.82
N ALA A 41 -17.70 -4.99 -12.80
CA ALA A 41 -18.07 -4.88 -11.39
C ALA A 41 -16.85 -5.16 -10.52
N ILE A 42 -16.87 -4.67 -9.28
CA ILE A 42 -15.97 -5.04 -8.20
C ILE A 42 -16.84 -5.39 -7.00
N ASP A 43 -16.74 -6.61 -6.50
CA ASP A 43 -17.30 -6.99 -5.20
C ASP A 43 -16.16 -7.04 -4.18
N ALA A 44 -16.25 -6.19 -3.16
CA ALA A 44 -15.26 -6.02 -2.12
C ALA A 44 -15.76 -6.44 -0.73
N GLU A 45 -16.98 -6.98 -0.61
CA GLU A 45 -17.65 -7.16 0.69
C GLU A 45 -16.91 -8.17 1.58
N ALA A 46 -16.46 -9.28 1.01
CA ALA A 46 -15.67 -10.26 1.73
C ALA A 46 -14.34 -9.69 2.26
N ALA A 47 -13.68 -8.83 1.47
CA ALA A 47 -12.42 -8.20 1.86
C ALA A 47 -12.65 -7.14 2.95
N LYS A 48 -13.71 -6.35 2.86
CA LYS A 48 -14.10 -5.37 3.90
C LYS A 48 -14.43 -6.05 5.23
N ALA A 49 -15.04 -7.24 5.20
CA ALA A 49 -15.40 -8.00 6.39
C ALA A 49 -14.22 -8.77 7.03
N ALA A 50 -13.06 -8.84 6.37
CA ALA A 50 -11.93 -9.60 6.86
C ALA A 50 -11.30 -8.94 8.11
N PRO A 51 -10.95 -9.72 9.15
CA PRO A 51 -10.31 -9.18 10.35
C PRO A 51 -9.02 -8.41 10.03
N GLY A 52 -8.91 -7.20 10.58
CA GLY A 52 -7.73 -6.34 10.41
C GLY A 52 -7.72 -5.48 9.15
N VAL A 53 -8.69 -5.64 8.25
CA VAL A 53 -8.86 -4.71 7.12
C VAL A 53 -9.46 -3.40 7.62
N LEU A 54 -8.77 -2.30 7.37
CA LEU A 54 -9.21 -0.96 7.76
C LEU A 54 -10.10 -0.31 6.69
N ALA A 55 -9.80 -0.56 5.41
CA ALA A 55 -10.56 -0.05 4.28
C ALA A 55 -10.26 -0.86 3.02
N VAL A 56 -11.24 -0.95 2.12
CA VAL A 56 -11.05 -1.37 0.73
C VAL A 56 -11.55 -0.24 -0.15
N LEU A 57 -10.63 0.39 -0.89
CA LEU A 57 -10.92 1.54 -1.73
C LEU A 57 -10.92 1.13 -3.21
N THR A 58 -11.90 1.62 -3.94
CA THR A 58 -12.17 1.33 -5.34
C THR A 58 -12.24 2.63 -6.16
N GLY A 59 -12.43 2.51 -7.47
CA GLY A 59 -12.66 3.67 -8.33
C GLY A 59 -13.95 4.44 -7.98
N GLU A 60 -14.93 3.78 -7.37
CA GLU A 60 -16.17 4.42 -6.93
C GLU A 60 -15.92 5.37 -5.73
N ASP A 61 -15.08 4.96 -4.78
CA ASP A 61 -14.68 5.81 -3.65
C ASP A 61 -13.98 7.09 -4.11
N TRP A 62 -13.14 6.99 -5.15
CA TRP A 62 -12.51 8.16 -5.78
C TRP A 62 -13.54 9.04 -6.51
N ALA A 63 -14.45 8.45 -7.28
CA ALA A 63 -15.51 9.22 -7.95
C ALA A 63 -16.41 9.97 -6.95
N ASN A 64 -16.59 9.41 -5.76
CA ASN A 64 -17.42 9.98 -4.69
C ASN A 64 -16.65 10.94 -3.77
N SER A 65 -15.34 11.19 -3.98
CA SER A 65 -14.54 12.02 -3.08
C SER A 65 -14.71 13.54 -3.28
N GLY A 66 -15.44 13.98 -4.31
CA GLY A 66 -15.68 15.39 -4.64
C GLY A 66 -15.13 15.79 -5.99
#